data_AF-A0A944MY38-F1
#
_entry.id   AF-A0A944MY38-F1
#
_cell.length_a   1.000
_cell.length_b   1.000
_cell.length_c   1.000
_cell.angle_alpha   90.00
_cell.angle_beta   90.00
_cell.angle_gamma   90.00
#
_symmetry.space_group_name_H-M   'P 1'
#
loop_
_entity.id
_entity.type
_entity.pdbx_description
1 polymer ?
#
loop_
_entity_poly.entity_id
_entity_poly.type
_entity_poly.pdbx_seq_one_letter_code
_entity_poly.pdbx_strand_id
1 'polypeptide(L)'
;MTVKRTIDGIIVAGKTVTTWHGVFIRHGVFIGIVLCVCNTERYLSLLQADETSDVAAKEEFLGAPDRIFEKAVSLFFDAKPDKAVDAFDQLVQVQPDCQPGLWQRGLALYYADQYEAGRQQFELHKTVNPNDVENPAWHYLCVARATSPDNARRNMLAVGRDSRVPMKQILSLYQGDGSKEEVLSHAAQGSAQQQRNQLCYAHLYLGLFAEANGDHKDAKYHILRAAGPYSMDHYMGRVAKVHARVRGWLLTVE
;
A
#
# COMPACT_ATOMS: atom_id res chain seq x y z
N MET A 1 -68.65 31.49 20.00
CA MET A 1 -69.55 30.32 19.91
C MET A 1 -68.72 29.18 19.33
N THR A 2 -68.19 28.24 20.09
CA THR A 2 -68.81 27.09 20.81
C THR A 2 -68.24 25.84 20.15
N VAL A 3 -67.30 25.21 20.85
CA VAL A 3 -66.79 23.86 20.61
C VAL A 3 -67.95 22.86 20.65
N LYS A 4 -67.92 21.82 19.80
CA LYS A 4 -68.44 20.45 20.05
C LYS A 4 -67.90 19.54 18.94
N ARG A 5 -66.95 18.65 19.26
CA ARG A 5 -67.07 17.27 19.79
C ARG A 5 -67.24 16.22 18.69
N THR A 6 -66.33 15.25 18.78
CA THR A 6 -66.25 13.87 18.27
C THR A 6 -67.60 13.15 18.14
N ILE A 7 -67.69 12.18 17.22
CA ILE A 7 -68.11 10.78 17.49
C ILE A 7 -67.91 9.89 16.23
N ASP A 8 -67.52 8.66 16.55
CA ASP A 8 -67.32 7.45 15.75
C ASP A 8 -68.45 7.08 14.77
N GLY A 9 -68.09 6.21 13.82
CA GLY A 9 -69.09 5.43 13.09
C GLY A 9 -68.52 4.66 11.92
N ILE A 10 -67.85 3.54 12.19
CA ILE A 10 -67.66 2.49 11.19
C ILE A 10 -69.03 1.89 10.91
N ILE A 11 -69.56 2.12 9.70
CA ILE A 11 -70.62 1.29 9.14
C ILE A 11 -69.98 0.48 8.01
N VAL A 12 -69.76 -0.80 8.28
CA VAL A 12 -69.47 -1.79 7.23
C VAL A 12 -70.80 -2.33 6.73
N ALA A 13 -71.18 -1.91 5.54
CA ALA A 13 -72.14 -2.63 4.71
C ALA A 13 -71.86 -2.28 3.24
N GLY A 14 -71.32 -3.25 2.50
CA GLY A 14 -71.25 -3.27 1.02
C GLY A 14 -70.49 -2.12 0.37
N LYS A 15 -69.18 -2.33 0.11
CA LYS A 15 -68.20 -1.36 -0.44
C LYS A 15 -68.76 -0.45 -1.57
N THR A 16 -69.13 0.76 -1.14
CA THR A 16 -68.96 2.10 -1.77
C THR A 16 -68.11 2.15 -3.04
N VAL A 17 -68.63 2.68 -4.16
CA VAL A 17 -68.75 4.12 -4.53
C VAL A 17 -67.38 4.78 -4.75
N THR A 18 -67.10 5.12 -6.01
CA THR A 18 -66.08 6.09 -6.40
C THR A 18 -66.80 7.32 -6.94
N THR A 19 -66.65 8.46 -6.28
CA THR A 19 -67.17 9.75 -6.74
C THR A 19 -66.23 10.36 -7.78
N TRP A 20 -66.82 10.92 -8.83
CA TRP A 20 -66.15 11.60 -9.93
C TRP A 20 -65.98 13.09 -9.64
N HIS A 21 -64.80 13.64 -9.93
CA HIS A 21 -64.65 15.05 -10.26
C HIS A 21 -63.74 15.15 -11.49
N GLY A 22 -64.36 15.43 -12.64
CA GLY A 22 -63.66 15.75 -13.89
C GLY A 22 -63.40 17.24 -14.02
N VAL A 23 -62.26 17.60 -14.58
CA VAL A 23 -62.05 18.87 -15.28
C VAL A 23 -61.46 18.52 -16.65
N PHE A 24 -62.16 18.94 -17.70
CA PHE A 24 -61.80 18.78 -19.11
C PHE A 24 -60.95 19.97 -19.57
N ILE A 25 -59.79 19.73 -20.19
CA ILE A 25 -59.21 20.67 -21.18
C ILE A 25 -58.63 19.91 -22.39
N ARG A 26 -59.43 19.98 -23.45
CA ARG A 26 -59.19 20.02 -24.91
C ARG A 26 -57.73 20.17 -25.41
N HIS A 27 -57.15 19.10 -25.98
CA HIS A 27 -56.55 18.99 -27.33
C HIS A 27 -55.50 17.86 -27.42
N GLY A 28 -55.78 16.86 -28.27
CA GLY A 28 -54.79 16.22 -29.15
C GLY A 28 -53.76 15.24 -28.57
N VAL A 29 -53.87 13.98 -29.02
CA VAL A 29 -52.92 12.85 -28.93
C VAL A 29 -53.00 11.99 -27.66
N PHE A 30 -53.80 10.93 -27.77
CA PHE A 30 -53.81 9.77 -26.86
C PHE A 30 -52.69 8.79 -27.27
N ILE A 31 -51.70 8.59 -26.41
CA ILE A 31 -50.91 7.35 -26.38
C ILE A 31 -51.39 6.58 -25.15
N GLY A 32 -52.28 5.61 -25.37
CA GLY A 32 -52.73 4.72 -24.30
C GLY A 32 -51.62 3.72 -23.97
N ILE A 33 -50.97 3.88 -22.82
CA ILE A 33 -50.22 2.78 -22.20
C ILE A 33 -51.21 2.00 -21.35
N VAL A 34 -51.54 0.79 -21.82
CA VAL A 34 -52.23 -0.23 -21.03
C VAL A 34 -51.30 -0.66 -19.90
N LEU A 35 -51.52 -0.18 -18.69
CA LEU A 35 -50.95 -0.79 -17.49
C LEU A 35 -51.76 -2.06 -17.17
N CYS A 36 -51.33 -3.18 -17.73
CA CYS A 36 -51.61 -4.48 -17.13
C CYS A 36 -50.97 -4.47 -15.75
N VAL A 37 -51.78 -4.60 -14.69
CA VAL A 37 -51.28 -5.05 -13.39
C VAL A 37 -50.92 -6.53 -13.55
N CYS A 38 -49.75 -6.75 -14.13
CA CYS A 38 -49.12 -8.04 -14.31
C CYS A 38 -47.99 -8.11 -13.28
N ASN A 39 -48.23 -8.87 -12.21
CA ASN A 39 -47.24 -9.49 -11.33
C ASN A 39 -46.20 -8.57 -10.65
N THR A 40 -46.47 -8.21 -9.39
CA THR A 40 -45.56 -7.47 -8.49
C THR A 40 -44.30 -8.25 -8.08
N GLU A 41 -44.03 -9.41 -8.67
CA GLU A 41 -42.79 -10.18 -8.43
C GLU A 41 -41.68 -9.90 -9.45
N ARG A 42 -41.97 -9.22 -10.57
CA ARG A 42 -40.97 -8.99 -11.64
C ARG A 42 -40.24 -7.64 -11.55
N TYR A 43 -40.69 -6.74 -10.68
CA TYR A 43 -40.03 -5.45 -10.44
C TYR A 43 -38.88 -5.57 -9.41
N LEU A 44 -38.96 -6.51 -8.46
CA LEU A 44 -37.84 -6.80 -7.56
C LEU A 44 -36.66 -7.46 -8.29
N SER A 45 -36.92 -8.30 -9.31
CA SER A 45 -35.85 -8.99 -10.04
C SER A 45 -35.01 -8.07 -10.94
N LEU A 46 -35.58 -6.96 -11.41
CA LEU A 46 -34.85 -5.98 -12.25
C LEU A 46 -33.98 -5.03 -11.41
N LEU A 47 -34.44 -4.64 -10.21
CA LEU A 47 -33.63 -3.85 -9.28
C LEU A 47 -32.47 -4.67 -8.68
N GLN A 48 -32.69 -5.95 -8.39
CA GLN A 48 -31.63 -6.85 -7.92
C GLN A 48 -30.60 -7.18 -9.02
N ALA A 49 -31.01 -7.20 -10.29
CA ALA A 49 -30.11 -7.47 -11.41
C ALA A 49 -29.15 -6.30 -11.69
N ASP A 50 -29.59 -5.06 -11.46
CA ASP A 50 -28.77 -3.86 -11.65
C ASP A 50 -27.69 -3.76 -10.57
N GLU A 51 -28.08 -3.91 -9.28
CA GLU A 51 -27.13 -3.94 -8.15
C GLU A 51 -26.14 -5.10 -8.23
N THR A 52 -26.55 -6.29 -8.66
CA THR A 52 -25.63 -7.43 -8.80
C THR A 52 -24.66 -7.27 -9.97
N SER A 53 -25.07 -6.59 -11.04
CA SER A 53 -24.19 -6.26 -12.16
C SER A 53 -23.19 -5.16 -11.82
N ASP A 54 -23.62 -4.14 -11.07
CA ASP A 54 -22.74 -3.06 -10.59
C ASP A 54 -21.77 -3.56 -9.52
N VAL A 55 -22.20 -4.47 -8.63
CA VAL A 55 -21.32 -5.09 -7.63
C VAL A 55 -20.32 -6.03 -8.30
N ALA A 56 -20.74 -6.85 -9.26
CA ALA A 56 -19.82 -7.71 -10.03
C ALA A 56 -18.85 -6.90 -10.90
N ALA A 57 -19.32 -5.81 -11.53
CA ALA A 57 -18.47 -4.89 -12.29
C ALA A 57 -17.53 -4.09 -11.39
N LYS A 58 -17.93 -3.78 -10.14
CA LYS A 58 -17.10 -3.11 -9.14
C LYS A 58 -16.07 -4.06 -8.50
N GLU A 59 -16.40 -5.34 -8.34
CA GLU A 59 -15.46 -6.42 -8.01
C GLU A 59 -14.48 -6.71 -9.16
N GLU A 60 -14.89 -6.54 -10.41
CA GLU A 60 -14.01 -6.64 -11.59
C GLU A 60 -13.14 -5.37 -11.77
N PHE A 61 -13.60 -4.21 -11.29
CA PHE A 61 -12.90 -2.92 -11.34
C PHE A 61 -11.85 -2.73 -10.23
N LEU A 62 -12.07 -3.33 -9.05
CA LEU A 62 -11.06 -3.47 -8.01
C LEU A 62 -10.33 -4.79 -8.23
N GLY A 63 -9.33 -4.81 -9.12
CA GLY A 63 -8.60 -6.04 -9.46
C GLY A 63 -8.21 -6.86 -8.23
N ALA A 64 -8.22 -8.19 -8.34
CA ALA A 64 -7.91 -9.09 -7.22
C ALA A 64 -6.69 -8.63 -6.41
N PRO A 65 -6.70 -8.72 -5.05
CA PRO A 65 -5.63 -8.20 -4.20
C PRO A 65 -4.21 -8.56 -4.66
N ASP A 66 -4.01 -9.81 -5.09
CA ASP A 66 -2.72 -10.27 -5.63
C ASP A 66 -2.25 -9.47 -6.86
N ARG A 67 -3.16 -9.12 -7.77
CA ARG A 67 -2.84 -8.31 -8.95
C ARG A 67 -2.50 -6.87 -8.58
N ILE A 68 -3.17 -6.30 -7.57
CA ILE A 68 -2.84 -4.96 -7.06
C ILE A 68 -1.45 -4.99 -6.43
N PHE A 69 -1.15 -6.01 -5.61
CA PHE A 69 0.16 -6.21 -5.01
C PHE A 69 1.26 -6.35 -6.08
N GLU A 70 1.08 -7.21 -7.07
CA GLU A 70 2.03 -7.39 -8.18
C GLU A 70 2.26 -6.09 -8.95
N LYS A 71 1.20 -5.33 -9.22
CA LYS A 71 1.28 -4.00 -9.84
C LYS A 71 2.08 -3.02 -8.98
N ALA A 72 1.82 -2.96 -7.67
CA ALA A 72 2.54 -2.08 -6.75
C ALA A 72 4.04 -2.40 -6.70
N VAL A 73 4.37 -3.68 -6.60
CA VAL A 73 5.76 -4.17 -6.62
C VAL A 73 6.44 -3.88 -7.97
N SER A 74 5.73 -4.06 -9.09
CA SER A 74 6.23 -3.74 -10.42
C SER A 74 6.53 -2.24 -10.57
N LEU A 75 5.60 -1.38 -10.17
CA LEU A 75 5.78 0.09 -10.17
C LEU A 75 6.99 0.52 -9.32
N PHE A 76 7.19 -0.14 -8.17
CA PHE A 76 8.35 0.10 -7.34
C PHE A 76 9.66 -0.25 -8.05
N PHE A 77 9.75 -1.42 -8.69
CA PHE A 77 10.94 -1.83 -9.45
C PHE A 77 11.18 -1.03 -10.74
N ASP A 78 10.13 -0.42 -11.28
CA ASP A 78 10.17 0.58 -12.34
C ASP A 78 10.71 1.94 -11.89
N ALA A 79 11.13 2.07 -10.62
CA ALA A 79 11.56 3.33 -10.01
C ALA A 79 10.47 4.43 -10.04
N LYS A 80 9.20 4.02 -9.87
CA LYS A 80 8.02 4.92 -9.76
C LYS A 80 7.42 4.82 -8.35
N PRO A 81 8.13 5.31 -7.31
CA PRO A 81 7.74 5.07 -5.92
C PRO A 81 6.37 5.65 -5.56
N ASP A 82 6.01 6.85 -6.02
CA ASP A 82 4.69 7.45 -5.74
C ASP A 82 3.54 6.57 -6.25
N LYS A 83 3.67 6.08 -7.49
CA LYS A 83 2.66 5.18 -8.08
C LYS A 83 2.60 3.83 -7.37
N ALA A 84 3.74 3.36 -6.84
CA ALA A 84 3.77 2.14 -6.04
C ALA A 84 3.05 2.35 -4.70
N VAL A 85 3.22 3.50 -4.06
CA VAL A 85 2.47 3.88 -2.85
C VAL A 85 0.97 3.90 -3.13
N ASP A 86 0.52 4.57 -4.20
CA ASP A 86 -0.90 4.62 -4.58
C ASP A 86 -1.51 3.21 -4.75
N ALA A 87 -0.76 2.31 -5.39
CA ALA A 87 -1.21 0.92 -5.59
C ALA A 87 -1.22 0.12 -4.28
N PHE A 88 -0.24 0.30 -3.39
CA PHE A 88 -0.28 -0.31 -2.07
C PHE A 88 -1.42 0.24 -1.20
N ASP A 89 -1.72 1.53 -1.30
CA ASP A 89 -2.83 2.14 -0.56
C ASP A 89 -4.18 1.62 -1.09
N GLN A 90 -4.31 1.42 -2.40
CA GLN A 90 -5.45 0.71 -2.97
C GLN A 90 -5.57 -0.72 -2.43
N LEU A 91 -4.46 -1.45 -2.31
CA LEU A 91 -4.45 -2.80 -1.74
C LEU A 91 -4.95 -2.79 -0.28
N VAL A 92 -4.50 -1.81 0.52
CA VAL A 92 -4.97 -1.65 1.91
C VAL A 92 -6.46 -1.31 1.98
N GLN A 93 -7.01 -0.56 1.02
CA GLN A 93 -8.45 -0.31 0.95
C GLN A 93 -9.27 -1.57 0.66
N VAL A 94 -8.78 -2.43 -0.23
CA VAL A 94 -9.47 -3.68 -0.62
C VAL A 94 -9.28 -4.79 0.41
N GLN A 95 -8.11 -4.85 1.06
CA GLN A 95 -7.77 -5.86 2.05
C GLN A 95 -7.01 -5.23 3.24
N PRO A 96 -7.70 -4.55 4.17
CA PRO A 96 -7.06 -3.83 5.28
C PRO A 96 -6.13 -4.70 6.14
N ASP A 97 -6.52 -5.96 6.37
CA ASP A 97 -5.77 -6.90 7.23
C ASP A 97 -4.39 -7.26 6.66
N CYS A 98 -4.12 -7.01 5.38
CA CYS A 98 -2.80 -7.26 4.81
C CYS A 98 -1.77 -6.19 5.21
N GLN A 99 -2.21 -4.99 5.63
CA GLN A 99 -1.35 -3.83 5.82
C GLN A 99 -0.14 -4.09 6.73
N PRO A 100 -0.25 -4.80 7.88
CA PRO A 100 0.92 -5.10 8.70
C PRO A 100 1.96 -5.96 7.97
N GLY A 101 1.56 -6.79 7.00
CA GLY A 101 2.47 -7.60 6.19
C GLY A 101 3.20 -6.84 5.09
N LEU A 102 2.76 -5.63 4.73
CA LEU A 102 3.25 -4.87 3.57
C LEU A 102 4.54 -4.08 3.86
N TRP A 103 5.64 -4.76 4.19
CA TRP A 103 6.96 -4.10 4.32
C TRP A 103 7.41 -3.45 3.00
N GLN A 104 7.00 -3.98 1.85
CA GLN A 104 7.28 -3.39 0.53
C GLN A 104 6.65 -2.00 0.37
N ARG A 105 5.48 -1.77 0.98
CA ARG A 105 4.87 -0.44 1.06
C ARG A 105 5.77 0.53 1.82
N GLY A 106 6.41 0.07 2.91
CA GLY A 106 7.39 0.87 3.66
C GLY A 106 8.58 1.31 2.81
N LEU A 107 9.07 0.41 1.93
CA LEU A 107 10.11 0.77 0.96
C LEU A 107 9.62 1.81 -0.04
N ALA A 108 8.44 1.61 -0.63
CA ALA A 108 7.86 2.56 -1.58
C ALA A 108 7.69 3.96 -0.94
N LEU A 109 7.19 4.01 0.30
CA LEU A 109 7.06 5.25 1.08
C LEU A 109 8.40 5.95 1.32
N TYR A 110 9.46 5.20 1.65
CA TYR A 110 10.80 5.76 1.78
C TYR A 110 11.27 6.42 0.48
N TYR A 111 11.08 5.75 -0.67
CA TYR A 111 11.51 6.28 -1.96
C TYR A 111 10.60 7.37 -2.52
N ALA A 112 9.37 7.49 -2.04
CA ALA A 112 8.44 8.59 -2.30
C ALA A 112 8.66 9.79 -1.36
N ASP A 113 9.75 9.76 -0.57
CA ASP A 113 10.08 10.76 0.45
C ASP A 113 9.00 10.95 1.54
N GLN A 114 8.10 9.97 1.70
CA GLN A 114 7.06 9.92 2.72
C GLN A 114 7.58 9.22 4.00
N TYR A 115 8.67 9.74 4.56
CA TYR A 115 9.44 9.06 5.60
C TYR A 115 8.64 8.79 6.89
N GLU A 116 7.76 9.71 7.28
CA GLU A 116 6.94 9.55 8.49
C GLU A 116 5.92 8.41 8.33
N ALA A 117 5.29 8.29 7.16
CA ALA A 117 4.43 7.16 6.85
C ALA A 117 5.23 5.85 6.74
N GLY A 118 6.46 5.92 6.19
CA GLY A 118 7.38 4.79 6.14
C GLY A 118 7.78 4.29 7.54
N ARG A 119 8.09 5.21 8.47
CA ARG A 119 8.36 4.91 9.89
C ARG A 119 7.20 4.11 10.49
N GLN A 120 5.98 4.64 10.36
CA GLN A 120 4.76 4.01 10.90
C GLN A 120 4.52 2.63 10.27
N GLN A 121 4.79 2.45 8.98
CA GLN A 121 4.65 1.15 8.31
C GLN A 121 5.62 0.10 8.87
N PHE A 122 6.87 0.45 9.17
CA PHE A 122 7.84 -0.49 9.76
C PHE A 122 7.59 -0.76 11.25
N GLU A 123 7.04 0.21 11.98
CA GLU A 123 6.52 -0.02 13.34
C GLU A 123 5.34 -1.00 13.33
N LEU A 124 4.42 -0.84 12.37
CA LEU A 124 3.31 -1.77 12.17
C LEU A 124 3.81 -3.16 11.75
N HIS A 125 4.77 -3.25 10.82
CA HIS A 125 5.29 -4.53 10.33
C HIS A 125 5.93 -5.36 11.45
N LYS A 126 6.61 -4.70 12.39
CA LYS A 126 7.19 -5.36 13.56
C LYS A 126 6.17 -6.16 14.37
N THR A 127 4.89 -5.79 14.36
CA THR A 127 3.84 -6.49 15.11
C THR A 127 3.53 -7.89 14.58
N VAL A 128 3.78 -8.13 13.28
CA VAL A 128 3.54 -9.43 12.62
C VAL A 128 4.82 -10.18 12.27
N ASN A 129 5.96 -9.48 12.18
CA ASN A 129 7.26 -10.08 11.89
C ASN A 129 8.38 -9.48 12.76
N PRO A 130 8.41 -9.79 14.08
CA PRO A 130 9.36 -9.18 15.02
C PRO A 130 10.81 -9.63 14.84
N ASN A 131 11.08 -10.61 13.96
CA ASN A 131 12.41 -11.15 13.70
C ASN A 131 13.00 -10.70 12.35
N ASP A 132 12.30 -9.85 11.58
CA ASP A 132 12.88 -9.26 10.38
C ASP A 132 13.94 -8.22 10.75
N VAL A 133 15.22 -8.57 10.55
CA VAL A 133 16.34 -7.67 10.83
C VAL A 133 16.57 -6.59 9.80
N GLU A 134 15.90 -6.65 8.66
CA GLU A 134 15.90 -5.55 7.71
C GLU A 134 14.95 -4.43 8.18
N ASN A 135 13.88 -4.79 8.90
CA ASN A 135 12.88 -3.84 9.41
C ASN A 135 13.47 -2.73 10.30
N PRO A 136 14.33 -2.99 11.31
CA PRO A 136 15.01 -1.94 12.06
C PRO A 136 15.90 -1.03 11.20
N ALA A 137 16.56 -1.58 10.18
CA ALA A 137 17.41 -0.79 9.29
C ALA A 137 16.54 0.18 8.47
N TRP A 138 15.46 -0.29 7.85
CA TRP A 138 14.56 0.59 7.10
C TRP A 138 13.80 1.58 7.98
N HIS A 139 13.39 1.16 9.18
CA HIS A 139 12.85 2.08 10.18
C HIS A 139 13.84 3.20 10.51
N TYR A 140 15.11 2.86 10.78
CA TYR A 140 16.17 3.85 11.01
C TYR A 140 16.28 4.83 9.83
N LEU A 141 16.30 4.32 8.59
CA LEU A 141 16.43 5.16 7.39
C LEU A 141 15.28 6.17 7.27
N CYS A 142 14.04 5.73 7.53
CA CYS A 142 12.88 6.62 7.58
C CYS A 142 13.01 7.68 8.68
N VAL A 143 13.32 7.28 9.92
CA VAL A 143 13.46 8.24 11.03
C VAL A 143 14.59 9.24 10.78
N ALA A 144 15.71 8.78 10.24
CA ALA A 144 16.87 9.63 9.96
C ALA A 144 16.55 10.71 8.94
N ARG A 145 15.78 10.36 7.89
CA ARG A 145 15.34 11.28 6.84
C ARG A 145 14.17 12.18 7.27
N ALA A 146 13.30 11.70 8.15
CA ALA A 146 12.20 12.49 8.71
C ALA A 146 12.67 13.51 9.74
N THR A 147 13.67 13.15 10.54
CA THR A 147 14.08 13.91 11.74
C THR A 147 15.59 14.11 11.81
N SER A 148 16.35 13.12 12.28
CA SER A 148 17.81 13.13 12.27
C SER A 148 18.39 11.73 12.52
N PRO A 149 19.64 11.46 12.10
CA PRO A 149 20.34 10.22 12.43
C PRO A 149 20.44 9.92 13.93
N ASP A 150 20.61 10.96 14.75
CA ASP A 150 20.66 10.81 16.21
C ASP A 150 19.31 10.42 16.82
N ASN A 151 18.21 10.88 16.22
CA ASN A 151 16.87 10.42 16.62
C ASN A 151 16.66 8.95 16.20
N ALA A 152 17.03 8.62 14.96
CA ALA A 152 16.91 7.27 14.43
C ALA A 152 17.68 6.24 15.26
N ARG A 153 18.89 6.59 15.70
CA ARG A 153 19.73 5.75 16.56
C ARG A 153 19.08 5.49 17.91
N ARG A 154 18.53 6.53 18.56
CA ARG A 154 17.87 6.42 19.87
C ARG A 154 16.56 5.63 19.83
N ASN A 155 15.86 5.66 18.70
CA ASN A 155 14.56 5.01 18.52
C ASN A 155 14.63 3.75 17.65
N MET A 156 15.81 3.15 17.53
CA MET A 156 15.98 1.98 16.68
C MET A 156 15.17 0.79 17.20
N LEU A 157 14.41 0.14 16.32
CA LEU A 157 13.59 -1.00 16.70
C LEU A 157 14.47 -2.18 17.14
N ALA A 158 14.19 -2.75 18.31
CA ALA A 158 14.76 -4.02 18.72
C ALA A 158 14.33 -5.15 17.78
N VAL A 159 15.20 -6.13 17.56
CA VAL A 159 14.94 -7.32 16.73
C VAL A 159 15.64 -8.54 17.32
N GLY A 160 15.14 -9.72 16.97
CA GLY A 160 15.75 -11.00 17.32
C GLY A 160 17.13 -11.23 16.67
N ARG A 161 17.64 -12.45 16.83
CA ARG A 161 18.93 -12.86 16.25
C ARG A 161 18.73 -13.26 14.80
N ASP A 162 19.63 -12.82 13.93
CA ASP A 162 19.70 -13.22 12.53
C ASP A 162 21.12 -13.71 12.19
N SER A 163 21.18 -14.80 11.45
CA SER A 163 22.43 -15.48 11.07
C SER A 163 22.98 -15.03 9.71
N ARG A 164 22.22 -14.25 8.94
CA ARG A 164 22.62 -13.69 7.66
C ARG A 164 23.72 -12.65 7.88
N VAL A 165 24.82 -12.88 7.20
CA VAL A 165 25.94 -11.93 7.15
C VAL A 165 25.65 -10.88 6.06
N PRO A 166 25.88 -9.58 6.30
CA PRO A 166 26.42 -8.95 7.51
C PRO A 166 25.35 -8.19 8.33
N MET A 167 24.12 -8.69 8.43
CA MET A 167 23.01 -7.93 9.04
C MET A 167 23.28 -7.53 10.48
N LYS A 168 23.93 -8.39 11.27
CA LYS A 168 24.36 -8.05 12.63
C LYS A 168 25.27 -6.81 12.64
N GLN A 169 26.30 -6.79 11.79
CA GLN A 169 27.26 -5.67 11.72
C GLN A 169 26.58 -4.40 11.20
N ILE A 170 25.65 -4.52 10.25
CA ILE A 170 24.85 -3.39 9.76
C ILE A 170 24.07 -2.75 10.91
N LEU A 171 23.37 -3.55 11.72
CA LEU A 171 22.61 -3.01 12.84
C LEU A 171 23.52 -2.42 13.93
N SER A 172 24.66 -3.04 14.22
CA SER A 172 25.65 -2.46 15.14
C SER A 172 26.18 -1.10 14.67
N LEU A 173 26.46 -0.93 13.37
CA LEU A 173 26.84 0.37 12.79
C LEU A 173 25.72 1.41 12.97
N TYR A 174 24.46 1.03 12.72
CA TYR A 174 23.30 1.92 12.85
C TYR A 174 23.05 2.31 14.31
N GLN A 175 23.37 1.43 15.26
CA GLN A 175 23.35 1.69 16.71
C GLN A 175 24.55 2.53 17.17
N GLY A 176 25.70 2.42 16.50
CA GLY A 176 26.89 3.25 16.76
C GLY A 176 28.02 2.49 17.43
N ASP A 177 27.81 1.19 17.61
CA ASP A 177 28.74 0.27 18.25
C ASP A 177 29.55 -0.52 17.21
N GLY A 178 29.54 -0.08 15.94
CA GLY A 178 30.21 -0.75 14.84
C GLY A 178 30.70 0.19 13.75
N SER A 179 31.42 -0.37 12.79
CA SER A 179 32.11 0.36 11.73
C SER A 179 31.81 -0.18 10.32
N LYS A 180 32.07 0.63 9.28
CA LYS A 180 31.91 0.21 7.89
C LYS A 180 32.90 -0.92 7.54
N GLU A 181 34.07 -0.86 8.15
CA GLU A 181 35.16 -1.82 8.02
C GLU A 181 34.75 -3.20 8.56
N GLU A 182 34.08 -3.26 9.71
CA GLU A 182 33.53 -4.50 10.25
C GLU A 182 32.44 -5.09 9.35
N VAL A 183 31.54 -4.26 8.82
CA VAL A 183 30.51 -4.71 7.86
C VAL A 183 31.15 -5.36 6.64
N LEU A 184 32.13 -4.70 6.02
CA LEU A 184 32.80 -5.18 4.81
C LEU A 184 33.68 -6.42 5.08
N SER A 185 34.42 -6.43 6.18
CA SER A 185 35.32 -7.55 6.52
C SER A 185 34.56 -8.85 6.83
N HIS A 186 33.37 -8.76 7.45
CA HIS A 186 32.49 -9.90 7.62
C HIS A 186 31.87 -10.35 6.29
N ALA A 187 31.43 -9.40 5.45
CA ALA A 187 30.83 -9.71 4.16
C ALA A 187 31.81 -10.31 3.15
N ALA A 188 33.12 -10.11 3.33
CA ALA A 188 34.16 -10.65 2.47
C ALA A 188 34.56 -12.11 2.81
N GLN A 189 33.81 -12.82 3.65
CA GLN A 189 34.14 -14.19 4.09
C GLN A 189 33.31 -15.26 3.36
N GLY A 190 33.84 -16.49 3.36
CA GLY A 190 33.19 -17.66 2.74
C GLY A 190 33.53 -17.86 1.27
N SER A 191 32.71 -18.66 0.58
CA SER A 191 32.86 -18.92 -0.86
C SER A 191 32.57 -17.66 -1.70
N ALA A 192 33.05 -17.64 -2.95
CA ALA A 192 32.80 -16.51 -3.87
C ALA A 192 31.31 -16.17 -4.03
N GLN A 193 30.44 -17.19 -4.02
CA GLN A 193 28.99 -17.00 -4.09
C GLN A 193 28.43 -16.37 -2.80
N GLN A 194 28.91 -16.80 -1.64
CA GLN A 194 28.54 -16.21 -0.36
C GLN A 194 29.02 -14.76 -0.27
N GLN A 195 30.28 -14.50 -0.59
CA GLN A 195 30.88 -13.17 -0.61
C GLN A 195 30.09 -12.22 -1.51
N ARG A 196 29.75 -12.63 -2.74
CA ARG A 196 28.95 -11.78 -3.65
C ARG A 196 27.64 -11.36 -2.99
N ASN A 197 26.92 -12.31 -2.40
CA ASN A 197 25.63 -12.02 -1.78
C ASN A 197 25.78 -11.12 -0.55
N GLN A 198 26.70 -11.46 0.35
CA GLN A 198 26.95 -10.69 1.56
C GLN A 198 27.44 -9.27 1.23
N LEU A 199 28.30 -9.11 0.22
CA LEU A 199 28.79 -7.81 -0.23
C LEU A 199 27.70 -6.96 -0.86
N CYS A 200 26.72 -7.53 -1.58
CA CYS A 200 25.60 -6.74 -2.06
C CYS A 200 24.68 -6.27 -0.92
N TYR A 201 24.42 -7.09 0.11
CA TYR A 201 23.76 -6.60 1.33
C TYR A 201 24.59 -5.50 2.02
N ALA A 202 25.89 -5.73 2.22
CA ALA A 202 26.80 -4.76 2.84
C ALA A 202 26.75 -3.41 2.11
N HIS A 203 26.99 -3.42 0.81
CA HIS A 203 27.02 -2.22 0.00
C HIS A 203 25.65 -1.55 -0.11
N LEU A 204 24.55 -2.30 -0.15
CA LEU A 204 23.22 -1.70 -0.14
C LEU A 204 22.98 -0.92 1.16
N TYR A 205 23.16 -1.56 2.30
CA TYR A 205 22.84 -0.95 3.60
C TYR A 205 23.85 0.11 4.03
N LEU A 206 25.11 0.00 3.64
CA LEU A 206 26.09 1.09 3.81
C LEU A 206 25.73 2.31 2.96
N GLY A 207 25.29 2.09 1.72
CA GLY A 207 24.88 3.19 0.84
C GLY A 207 23.64 3.92 1.34
N LEU A 208 22.62 3.17 1.77
CA LEU A 208 21.41 3.71 2.38
C LEU A 208 21.72 4.50 3.66
N PHE A 209 22.58 3.94 4.52
CA PHE A 209 23.01 4.59 5.76
C PHE A 209 23.73 5.91 5.49
N ALA A 210 24.71 5.88 4.58
CA ALA A 210 25.47 7.05 4.20
C ALA A 210 24.55 8.16 3.66
N GLU A 211 23.58 7.82 2.80
CA GLU A 211 22.62 8.81 2.28
C GLU A 211 21.77 9.39 3.41
N ALA A 212 21.24 8.54 4.30
CA ALA A 212 20.43 8.98 5.44
C ALA A 212 21.20 9.84 6.46
N ASN A 213 22.53 9.75 6.46
CA ASN A 213 23.42 10.52 7.32
C ASN A 213 24.09 11.71 6.60
N GLY A 214 23.72 11.99 5.35
CA GLY A 214 24.19 13.15 4.58
C GLY A 214 25.49 12.94 3.78
N ASP A 215 26.07 11.75 3.77
CA ASP A 215 27.26 11.42 2.97
C ASP A 215 26.87 10.87 1.59
N HIS A 216 26.47 11.76 0.69
CA HIS A 216 26.03 11.41 -0.66
C HIS A 216 27.14 10.79 -1.53
N LYS A 217 28.41 11.14 -1.28
CA LYS A 217 29.54 10.60 -2.04
C LYS A 217 29.73 9.13 -1.71
N ASP A 218 29.74 8.80 -0.43
CA ASP A 218 29.87 7.43 0.04
C ASP A 218 28.61 6.60 -0.30
N ALA A 219 27.43 7.21 -0.19
CA ALA A 219 26.18 6.60 -0.63
C ALA A 219 26.24 6.13 -2.09
N LYS A 220 26.63 7.03 -3.00
CA LYS A 220 26.75 6.70 -4.43
C LYS A 220 27.77 5.60 -4.68
N TYR A 221 28.93 5.66 -4.01
CA TYR A 221 29.96 4.61 -4.12
C TYR A 221 29.43 3.23 -3.72
N HIS A 222 28.78 3.14 -2.57
CA HIS A 222 28.25 1.88 -2.05
C HIS A 222 27.08 1.35 -2.89
N ILE A 223 26.10 2.20 -3.23
CA ILE A 223 24.94 1.78 -4.04
C ILE A 223 25.37 1.28 -5.43
N LEU A 224 26.32 1.92 -6.10
CA LEU A 224 26.78 1.45 -7.41
C LEU A 224 27.48 0.09 -7.34
N ARG A 225 28.16 -0.22 -6.24
CA ARG A 225 28.73 -1.55 -6.01
C ARG A 225 27.65 -2.61 -5.80
N ALA A 226 26.61 -2.30 -5.04
CA ALA A 226 25.47 -3.19 -4.82
C ALA A 226 24.63 -3.39 -6.09
N ALA A 227 24.43 -2.35 -6.89
CA ALA A 227 23.63 -2.38 -8.12
C ALA A 227 24.39 -2.93 -9.34
N GLY A 228 25.73 -3.00 -9.28
CA GLY A 228 26.59 -3.48 -10.37
C GLY A 228 27.36 -4.75 -9.99
N PRO A 229 28.67 -4.67 -9.64
CA PRO A 229 29.55 -5.82 -9.44
C PRO A 229 29.03 -6.92 -8.49
N TYR A 230 28.31 -6.53 -7.43
CA TYR A 230 27.77 -7.48 -6.46
C TYR A 230 26.29 -7.78 -6.69
N SER A 231 25.67 -7.23 -7.74
CA SER A 231 24.22 -7.27 -7.91
C SER A 231 23.63 -8.68 -7.84
N MET A 232 22.40 -8.73 -7.33
CA MET A 232 21.60 -9.94 -7.19
C MET A 232 20.21 -9.71 -7.78
N ASP A 233 19.61 -10.77 -8.32
CA ASP A 233 18.27 -10.69 -8.89
C ASP A 233 17.15 -10.86 -7.85
N HIS A 234 17.50 -11.22 -6.62
CA HIS A 234 16.55 -11.24 -5.52
C HIS A 234 16.08 -9.83 -5.15
N TYR A 235 15.03 -9.74 -4.31
CA TYR A 235 14.37 -8.49 -3.96
C TYR A 235 15.33 -7.34 -3.60
N MET A 236 16.21 -7.51 -2.61
CA MET A 236 17.09 -6.42 -2.16
C MET A 236 18.18 -6.02 -3.18
N GLY A 237 18.68 -6.96 -4.00
CA GLY A 237 19.58 -6.62 -5.10
C GLY A 237 18.88 -5.77 -6.18
N ARG A 238 17.58 -6.00 -6.42
CA ARG A 238 16.75 -5.11 -7.25
C ARG A 238 16.50 -3.76 -6.58
N VAL A 239 16.33 -3.70 -5.25
CA VAL A 239 16.24 -2.43 -4.50
C VAL A 239 17.48 -1.57 -4.71
N ALA A 240 18.68 -2.15 -4.73
CA ALA A 240 19.90 -1.39 -5.03
C ALA A 240 19.83 -0.71 -6.41
N LYS A 241 19.29 -1.42 -7.43
CA LYS A 241 19.05 -0.87 -8.77
C LYS A 241 17.99 0.23 -8.75
N VAL A 242 16.89 0.05 -8.01
CA VAL A 242 15.87 1.10 -7.82
C VAL A 242 16.49 2.35 -7.21
N HIS A 243 17.27 2.23 -6.14
CA HIS A 243 17.95 3.35 -5.51
C HIS A 243 18.81 4.12 -6.52
N ALA A 244 19.66 3.38 -7.25
CA ALA A 244 20.56 3.98 -8.23
C ALA A 244 19.79 4.67 -9.39
N ARG A 245 18.62 4.15 -9.80
CA ARG A 245 17.75 4.78 -10.80
C ARG A 245 17.07 6.04 -10.27
N VAL A 246 16.43 5.96 -9.11
CA VAL A 246 15.73 7.11 -8.49
C VAL A 246 16.68 8.28 -8.26
N ARG A 247 17.95 8.01 -7.92
CA ARG A 247 18.97 9.06 -7.71
C ARG A 247 19.73 9.46 -8.98
N GLY A 248 19.43 8.87 -10.13
CA GLY A 248 20.13 9.17 -11.39
C GLY A 248 21.63 8.81 -11.37
N TRP A 249 22.00 7.76 -10.64
CA TRP A 249 23.40 7.34 -10.50
C TRP A 249 23.82 6.27 -11.49
N LEU A 250 22.87 5.51 -12.07
CA LEU A 250 23.16 4.67 -13.22
C LEU A 250 23.25 5.57 -14.45
N LEU A 251 24.32 5.38 -15.22
CA LEU A 251 24.39 5.95 -16.57
C LEU A 251 23.30 5.28 -17.40
N THR A 252 22.42 6.08 -18.00
CA THR A 252 21.64 5.63 -19.14
C THR A 252 22.65 5.31 -20.24
N VAL A 253 22.75 4.04 -20.60
CA VAL A 253 23.38 3.69 -21.87
C VAL A 253 22.38 4.15 -22.93
N GLU A 254 22.65 5.30 -23.54
CA GLU A 254 21.97 5.74 -24.77
C GLU A 254 22.26 4.76 -25.91
#